data_AF-A0A2E2P2Y6-F1
#
_entry.id   AF-A0A2E2P2Y6-F1
#
_cell.length_a   1.000
_cell.length_b   1.000
_cell.length_c   1.000
_cell.angle_alpha   90.00
_cell.angle_beta   90.00
_cell.angle_gamma   90.00
#
_symmetry.space_group_name_H-M   'P 1'
#
loop_
_entity.id
_entity.type
_entity.pdbx_description
1 polymer ?
#
loop_
_entity_poly.entity_id
_entity_poly.type
_entity_poly.pdbx_seq_one_letter_code
_entity_poly.pdbx_strand_id
1 'polypeptide(L)' 'MTDQQKRKSLQRLSFFVVIFVILLDQATKIWVKTNMELSEEFSVFGDWFYIHFTENNGMAFGLEIAGDYG' A
#
# COMPACT_ATOMS: atom_id res chain seq x y z
N MET A 1 17.41 -14.71 -27.57
CA MET A 1 17.66 -14.72 -26.10
C MET A 1 17.53 -16.15 -25.61
N THR A 2 18.37 -16.57 -24.67
CA THR A 2 18.24 -17.90 -24.03
C THR A 2 17.16 -17.87 -22.95
N ASP A 3 16.54 -19.01 -22.66
CA ASP A 3 15.52 -19.11 -21.60
C ASP A 3 16.04 -18.64 -20.24
N GLN A 4 17.32 -18.85 -19.96
CA GLN A 4 17.99 -18.36 -18.75
C GLN A 4 18.05 -16.83 -18.70
N GLN A 5 18.29 -16.16 -19.83
CA GLN A 5 18.29 -14.69 -19.89
C GLN A 5 16.88 -14.13 -19.62
N LYS A 6 15.84 -14.74 -20.19
CA LYS A 6 14.44 -14.35 -19.97
C LYS A 6 14.03 -14.53 -18.51
N ARG A 7 14.39 -15.64 -17.86
CA ARG A 7 14.12 -15.86 -16.42
C ARG A 7 14.80 -14.79 -15.55
N LYS A 8 16.06 -14.46 -15.83
CA LYS A 8 16.78 -13.39 -15.10
C LYS A 8 16.20 -12.00 -15.33
N SER A 9 15.61 -11.70 -16.49
CA SER A 9 14.94 -10.41 -16.72
C SER A 9 13.62 -10.32 -15.97
N LEU A 10 12.83 -11.41 -15.96
CA LEU A 10 11.59 -11.49 -15.18
C LEU A 10 11.85 -11.33 -13.68
N GLN A 11 12.88 -12.00 -13.15
CA GLN A 11 13.26 -11.84 -11.74
C GLN A 11 13.66 -10.41 -11.39
N ARG A 12 14.44 -9.75 -12.25
CA ARG A 12 14.81 -8.33 -12.07
C ARG A 12 13.58 -7.43 -12.11
N LEU A 13 12.67 -7.66 -13.07
CA LEU A 13 11.42 -6.92 -13.15
C LEU A 13 10.60 -7.10 -11.86
N SER A 14 10.39 -8.33 -11.39
CA SER A 14 9.68 -8.60 -10.14
C SER A 14 10.32 -7.90 -8.95
N PHE A 15 11.65 -7.94 -8.83
CA PHE A 15 12.37 -7.24 -7.76
C PHE A 15 12.09 -5.74 -7.76
N PHE A 16 12.21 -5.08 -8.91
CA PHE A 16 11.95 -3.64 -9.02
C PHE A 16 10.47 -3.30 -8.80
N VAL A 17 9.55 -4.12 -9.29
CA VAL A 17 8.11 -3.94 -9.06
C VAL A 17 7.78 -4.01 -7.57
N VAL A 18 8.30 -5.02 -6.86
CA VAL A 18 8.07 -5.16 -5.41
C VAL A 18 8.60 -3.96 -4.65
N ILE A 19 9.84 -3.53 -4.93
CA ILE A 19 10.42 -2.35 -4.28
C ILE A 19 9.60 -1.10 -4.58
N PHE A 20 9.21 -0.91 -5.84
CA PHE A 20 8.42 0.24 -6.25
C PHE A 20 7.07 0.30 -5.54
N VAL A 21 6.36 -0.83 -5.43
CA VAL A 21 5.09 -0.92 -4.70
C VAL A 21 5.28 -0.60 -3.21
N ILE A 22 6.30 -1.14 -2.56
CA ILE A 22 6.59 -0.85 -1.15
C ILE A 22 6.89 0.63 -0.95
N LEU A 23 7.67 1.24 -1.84
CA LEU A 23 7.99 2.67 -1.76
C LEU A 23 6.74 3.54 -1.94
N LEU A 24 5.87 3.21 -2.91
CA LEU A 24 4.61 3.91 -3.10
C LEU A 24 3.68 3.78 -1.89
N ASP A 25 3.52 2.58 -1.35
CA ASP A 25 2.71 2.31 -0.16
C ASP A 25 3.19 3.14 1.04
N GLN A 26 4.48 3.12 1.33
CA GLN A 26 5.03 3.87 2.46
C GLN A 26 4.98 5.38 2.23
N ALA A 27 5.27 5.86 1.01
CA ALA A 27 5.20 7.28 0.69
C ALA A 27 3.78 7.84 0.82
N THR A 28 2.78 7.12 0.30
CA THR A 28 1.36 7.53 0.40
C THR A 28 0.88 7.52 1.85
N LYS A 29 1.23 6.51 2.66
CA LYS A 29 0.94 6.48 4.10
C LYS A 29 1.54 7.66 4.86
N ILE A 30 2.80 8.00 4.59
CA ILE A 30 3.48 9.16 5.20
C ILE A 30 2.76 10.44 4.81
N TRP A 31 2.42 10.60 3.52
CA TRP A 31 1.73 11.79 3.02
C TRP A 31 0.36 11.97 3.70
N VAL A 32 -0.46 10.92 3.76
CA VAL A 32 -1.76 10.94 4.46
C VAL A 32 -1.58 11.33 5.93
N LYS A 33 -0.70 10.64 6.68
CA LYS A 33 -0.49 10.91 8.11
C LYS A 33 0.06 12.30 8.43
N THR A 34 0.69 12.98 7.46
CA THR A 34 1.31 14.30 7.68
C THR A 34 0.50 15.46 7.12
N ASN A 35 -0.50 15.19 6.27
CA ASN A 35 -1.31 16.23 5.61
C ASN A 35 -2.80 16.11 5.92
N MET A 36 -3.25 15.06 6.60
CA MET A 36 -4.65 14.84 6.92
C MET A 36 -4.85 14.62 8.42
N GLU A 37 -5.97 15.11 8.94
CA GLU A 37 -6.49 14.75 10.26
C GLU A 37 -7.21 13.40 10.21
N LEU A 38 -7.30 12.70 11.35
CA LEU A 38 -7.98 11.40 11.41
C LEU A 38 -9.46 11.56 11.04
N SER A 39 -9.96 10.68 10.16
CA SER A 39 -11.30 10.74 9.55
C SER A 39 -11.51 11.88 8.55
N GLU A 40 -10.49 12.68 8.26
CA GLU A 40 -10.55 13.64 7.15
C GLU A 40 -10.69 12.90 5.82
N GLU A 41 -11.46 13.48 4.91
CA GLU A 41 -11.61 12.98 3.56
C GLU A 41 -11.63 14.10 2.53
N PHE A 42 -11.14 13.79 1.32
CA PHE A 42 -11.30 14.66 0.17
C PHE A 42 -11.58 13.85 -1.10
N SER A 43 -12.37 14.45 -1.99
CA SER A 43 -12.65 13.89 -3.31
C SER A 43 -11.42 14.04 -4.21
N VAL A 44 -11.02 12.94 -4.85
CA VAL A 44 -10.02 12.93 -5.90
C VAL A 44 -10.69 13.06 -7.27
N PHE A 45 -11.77 12.30 -7.51
CA PHE A 45 -12.53 12.37 -8.75
C PHE A 45 -14.04 12.33 -8.47
N GLY A 46 -14.70 13.47 -8.64
CA GLY A 46 -16.15 13.61 -8.50
C GLY A 46 -16.67 12.97 -7.21
N ASP A 47 -17.85 12.37 -7.27
CA ASP A 47 -18.47 11.81 -6.06
C ASP A 47 -18.26 10.29 -5.91
N TRP A 48 -17.19 9.74 -6.51
CA TRP A 48 -16.95 8.29 -6.53
C TRP A 48 -15.57 7.85 -6.00
N PHE A 49 -14.56 8.72 -6.03
CA PHE A 49 -13.24 8.40 -5.50
C PHE A 49 -12.80 9.41 -4.46
N TYR A 50 -12.61 8.93 -3.24
CA TYR A 50 -12.17 9.70 -2.09
C TYR A 50 -10.92 9.08 -1.48
N ILE A 51 -10.06 9.94 -0.93
CA ILE A 51 -9.05 9.53 0.03
C ILE A 51 -9.61 9.88 1.41
N HIS A 52 -9.79 8.87 2.25
CA HIS A 52 -10.28 9.00 3.62
C HIS A 52 -9.20 8.46 4.56
N PHE A 53 -8.74 9.28 5.51
CA PHE A 53 -7.73 8.86 6.45
C PHE A 53 -8.35 8.06 7.60
N THR A 54 -8.14 6.74 7.56
CA THR A 54 -8.44 5.82 8.67
C THR A 54 -7.17 5.13 9.16
N GLU A 55 -7.09 4.88 10.46
CA GLU A 55 -6.12 3.96 11.04
C GLU A 55 -6.80 2.61 11.31
N ASN A 56 -6.12 1.52 10.96
CA ASN A 56 -6.60 0.17 11.21
C ASN A 56 -5.48 -0.60 11.93
N ASN A 57 -5.74 -1.00 13.18
CA ASN A 57 -4.80 -1.74 14.03
C ASN A 57 -4.65 -3.23 13.64
N GLY A 58 -4.96 -3.60 12.39
CA GLY A 58 -4.79 -4.97 11.89
C GLY A 58 -6.07 -5.81 11.83
N MET A 59 -7.25 -5.19 11.88
CA MET A 59 -8.52 -5.90 11.76
C MET A 59 -9.10 -5.75 10.35
N ALA A 60 -9.01 -6.80 9.55
CA ALA A 60 -9.90 -6.95 8.41
C ALA A 60 -11.21 -7.59 8.91
N PHE A 61 -12.37 -7.06 8.48
CA PHE A 61 -13.70 -7.58 8.85
C PHE A 61 -14.02 -7.60 10.35
N GLY A 62 -13.37 -6.76 11.17
CA GLY A 62 -13.57 -6.74 12.62
C GLY A 62 -13.03 -7.99 13.34
N LEU A 63 -12.23 -8.81 12.65
CA LEU A 63 -11.53 -9.94 13.24
C LEU A 63 -10.20 -9.44 13.82
N GLU A 64 -10.18 -9.28 15.14
CA GLU A 64 -8.94 -9.14 15.88
C GLU A 64 -8.30 -10.53 16.00
N ILE A 65 -7.12 -10.72 15.39
CA ILE A 65 -6.31 -11.90 15.72
C ILE A 65 -5.81 -11.67 17.14
N ALA A 66 -6.56 -12.19 18.12
CA ALA A 66 -6.18 -12.14 19.52
C ALA A 66 -4.85 -12.86 19.73
N GLY A 67 -3.77 -12.09 19.88
CA GLY A 67 -2.45 -12.62 20.17
C GLY A 67 -1.42 -11.50 20.17
N ASP A 68 -0.76 -11.33 21.31
CA ASP A 68 0.22 -10.31 21.69
C ASP A 68 1.54 -10.31 20.87
N TYR A 69 1.47 -10.69 19.60
CA TYR A 69 2.58 -10.75 18.66
C TYR A 69 2.13 -10.26 17.28
N GLY A 70 1.75 -8.98 17.21
CA GLY A 70 1.60 -8.21 15.98
C GLY A 70 2.79 -7.25 15.81
#